data_AF-N8U635-F1
#
_entry.id   AF-N8U635-F1
#
_cell.length_a   1.000
_cell.length_b   1.000
_cell.length_c   1.000
_cell.angle_alpha   90.00
_cell.angle_beta   90.00
_cell.angle_gamma   90.00
#
_symmetry.space_group_name_H-M   'P 1'
#
loop_
_entity.id
_entity.type
_entity.pdbx_description
1 polymer ?
#
loop_
_entity_poly.entity_id
_entity_poly.type
_entity_poly.pdbx_seq_one_letter_code
_entity_poly.pdbx_strand_id
1 'polypeptide(L)'
;MDIEKERKAFEAIPKNARLLRGAIFKDGEYVALSLFDESSKELAAQLNYGWSMWQAAKAVPEGFVLVPKEPTEEMLIKGNRLALADKGYRYDATSIWETMLEAVRGGNE
;
A
#
# COMPACT_ATOMS: atom_id res chain seq x y z
N MET A 1 -5.87 0.38 2.23
CA MET A 1 -4.87 -0.65 1.86
C MET A 1 -5.59 -1.99 1.82
N ASP A 2 -5.75 -2.55 0.62
CA ASP A 2 -6.37 -3.86 0.44
C ASP A 2 -5.40 -4.96 0.89
N ILE A 3 -5.62 -5.46 2.11
CA ILE A 3 -4.79 -6.51 2.73
C ILE A 3 -4.78 -7.79 1.89
N GLU A 4 -5.88 -8.13 1.21
CA GLU A 4 -5.97 -9.34 0.41
C GLU A 4 -5.13 -9.23 -0.86
N LYS A 5 -5.15 -8.05 -1.49
CA LYS A 5 -4.27 -7.75 -2.63
C LYS A 5 -2.80 -7.78 -2.23
N GLU A 6 -2.44 -7.16 -1.10
CA GLU A 6 -1.07 -7.14 -0.59
C GLU A 6 -0.59 -8.55 -0.20
N ARG A 7 -1.45 -9.34 0.46
CA ARG A 7 -1.16 -10.74 0.81
C ARG A 7 -0.88 -11.57 -0.43
N LYS A 8 -1.73 -11.48 -1.46
CA LYS A 8 -1.51 -12.18 -2.74
C LYS A 8 -0.19 -11.79 -3.39
N ALA A 9 0.14 -10.49 -3.38
CA ALA A 9 1.40 -10.00 -3.94
C ALA A 9 2.62 -10.55 -3.17
N PHE A 10 2.54 -10.59 -1.84
CA PHE A 10 3.56 -11.18 -0.98
C PHE A 10 3.70 -12.69 -1.21
N GLU A 11 2.59 -13.43 -1.30
CA GLU A 11 2.60 -14.88 -1.54
C GLU A 11 3.11 -15.27 -2.92
N ALA A 12 2.93 -14.40 -3.92
CA ALA A 12 3.43 -14.60 -5.28
C ALA A 12 4.97 -14.54 -5.38
N ILE A 13 5.68 -14.08 -4.34
CA ILE A 13 7.14 -14.06 -4.32
C ILE A 13 7.65 -15.51 -4.36
N PRO A 14 8.48 -15.92 -5.36
CA PRO A 14 8.88 -17.33 -5.51
C PRO A 14 9.56 -17.93 -4.29
N LYS A 15 10.27 -17.12 -3.49
CA LYS A 15 10.91 -17.55 -2.24
C LYS A 15 9.90 -17.97 -1.16
N ASN A 16 8.68 -17.44 -1.20
CA ASN A 16 7.63 -17.73 -0.22
C ASN A 16 6.90 -19.04 -0.52
N ALA A 17 6.94 -19.54 -1.76
CA ALA A 17 6.24 -20.76 -2.18
C ALA A 17 6.61 -22.00 -1.35
N ARG A 18 7.85 -22.10 -0.87
CA ARG A 18 8.26 -23.18 0.05
C ARG A 18 7.64 -23.01 1.43
N LEU A 19 7.63 -21.77 1.95
CA LEU A 19 7.16 -21.48 3.30
C LEU A 19 5.64 -21.70 3.42
N LEU A 20 4.91 -21.35 2.36
CA LEU A 20 3.45 -21.53 2.27
C LEU A 20 2.99 -23.00 2.32
N ARG A 21 3.91 -23.98 2.19
CA ARG A 21 3.59 -25.40 2.37
C ARG A 21 3.40 -25.79 3.84
N GLY A 22 3.91 -24.98 4.77
CA GLY A 22 3.87 -25.23 6.21
C GLY A 22 2.92 -24.32 6.98
N ALA A 23 2.27 -23.34 6.32
CA ALA A 23 1.44 -22.35 6.98
C ALA A 23 0.23 -21.94 6.14
N ILE A 24 -0.81 -21.46 6.82
CA ILE A 24 -2.00 -20.84 6.22
C ILE A 24 -2.18 -19.44 6.78
N PHE A 25 -2.74 -18.52 5.99
CA PHE A 25 -3.05 -17.19 6.47
C PHE A 25 -4.41 -17.17 7.19
N LYS A 26 -4.46 -16.67 8.41
CA LYS A 26 -5.66 -16.57 9.24
C LYS A 26 -5.56 -15.34 10.15
N ASP A 27 -6.64 -14.58 10.26
CA ASP A 27 -6.77 -13.45 11.19
C ASP A 27 -5.62 -12.41 11.10
N GLY A 28 -5.04 -12.24 9.90
CA GLY A 28 -3.97 -11.27 9.64
C GLY A 28 -2.54 -11.81 9.73
N GLU A 29 -2.38 -13.09 10.08
CA GLU A 29 -1.07 -13.74 10.29
C GLU A 29 -0.99 -15.13 9.65
N TYR A 30 0.23 -15.63 9.44
CA TYR A 30 0.48 -17.00 9.03
C TYR A 30 0.54 -17.92 10.24
N VAL A 31 -0.31 -18.94 10.27
CA VAL A 31 -0.34 -19.97 11.32
C VAL A 31 0.14 -21.30 10.76
N ALA A 32 0.87 -22.06 11.56
CA ALA A 32 1.38 -23.37 11.18
C ALA A 32 0.23 -24.33 10.81
N LEU A 33 0.40 -25.09 9.71
CA LEU A 33 -0.56 -26.12 9.29
C LEU A 33 -0.72 -27.24 10.34
N SER A 34 0.37 -27.57 11.03
CA SER A 34 0.38 -28.50 12.15
C SER A 34 1.12 -27.90 13.34
N LEU A 35 0.45 -27.87 14.50
CA LEU A 35 1.04 -27.45 15.77
C LEU A 35 1.95 -28.52 16.40
N PHE A 36 1.97 -29.73 15.83
CA PHE A 36 2.81 -30.84 16.28
C PHE A 36 4.06 -31.02 15.41
N ASP A 37 4.16 -30.24 14.31
CA ASP A 37 5.34 -30.22 13.45
C ASP A 37 6.11 -28.92 13.67
N GLU A 38 7.29 -29.02 14.29
CA GLU A 38 8.18 -27.88 14.51
C GLU A 38 8.61 -27.23 13.19
N SER A 39 8.71 -28.00 12.10
CA SER A 39 9.04 -27.45 10.79
C SER A 39 7.96 -26.48 10.31
N SER A 40 6.69 -26.86 10.45
CA SER A 40 5.55 -26.00 10.10
C SER A 40 5.51 -24.73 10.95
N LYS A 41 5.85 -24.79 12.25
CA LYS A 41 5.96 -23.61 13.11
C LYS A 41 7.07 -22.67 12.67
N GLU A 42 8.23 -23.21 12.34
CA GLU A 42 9.36 -22.40 11.87
C GLU A 42 9.03 -21.71 10.54
N LEU A 43 8.39 -22.41 9.61
CA LEU A 43 7.96 -21.85 8.32
C LEU A 43 6.94 -20.72 8.51
N ALA A 44 5.97 -20.89 9.42
CA ALA A 44 5.01 -19.84 9.76
C ALA A 44 5.68 -18.60 10.39
N ALA A 45 6.63 -18.80 11.30
CA ALA A 45 7.40 -17.72 11.91
C ALA A 45 8.22 -16.93 10.86
N GLN A 46 8.87 -17.63 9.92
CA GLN A 46 9.60 -16.98 8.82
C GLN A 46 8.67 -16.19 7.90
N LEU A 47 7.48 -16.71 7.58
CA LEU A 47 6.46 -16.00 6.80
C LEU A 47 5.99 -14.74 7.51
N ASN A 48 5.67 -14.82 8.80
CA ASN A 48 5.24 -13.65 9.58
C ASN A 48 6.32 -12.59 9.68
N TYR A 49 7.58 -12.99 9.84
CA TYR A 49 8.69 -12.04 9.80
C TYR A 49 8.76 -11.33 8.43
N GLY A 50 8.74 -12.08 7.33
CA GLY A 50 8.72 -11.50 5.98
C GLY A 50 7.50 -10.61 5.72
N TRP A 51 6.33 -11.01 6.20
CA TRP A 51 5.08 -10.28 6.05
C TRP A 51 5.12 -8.95 6.82
N SER A 52 5.61 -8.96 8.05
CA SER A 52 5.78 -7.73 8.84
C SER A 52 6.73 -6.74 8.16
N MET A 53 7.84 -7.23 7.59
CA MET A 53 8.79 -6.41 6.84
C MET A 53 8.19 -5.87 5.54
N TRP A 54 7.38 -6.67 4.84
CA TRP A 54 6.65 -6.23 3.65
C TRP A 54 5.70 -5.09 3.97
N GLN A 55 4.87 -5.25 5.01
CA GLN A 55 3.93 -4.23 5.45
C GLN A 55 4.65 -2.95 5.87
N ALA A 56 5.74 -3.07 6.64
CA ALA A 56 6.54 -1.93 7.06
C ALA A 56 7.18 -1.19 5.87
N ALA A 57 7.70 -1.92 4.88
CA ALA A 57 8.30 -1.32 3.68
C ALA A 57 7.28 -0.64 2.75
N LYS A 58 6.00 -1.03 2.84
CA LYS A 58 4.89 -0.45 2.09
C LYS A 58 4.18 0.68 2.84
N ALA A 59 4.49 0.88 4.11
CA ALA A 59 3.96 1.99 4.87
C ALA A 59 4.44 3.33 4.27
N VAL A 60 3.53 4.29 4.20
CA VAL A 60 3.89 5.66 3.80
C VAL A 60 4.67 6.29 4.95
N PRO A 61 5.89 6.80 4.72
CA PRO A 61 6.65 7.45 5.79
C PRO A 61 5.87 8.65 6.36
N GLU A 62 6.10 8.95 7.63
CA GLU A 62 5.48 10.11 8.27
C GLU A 62 5.83 11.41 7.52
N GLY A 63 4.82 12.25 7.28
CA GLY A 63 4.96 13.49 6.50
C GLY A 63 4.87 13.31 4.98
N PHE A 64 4.67 12.09 4.48
CA PHE A 64 4.46 11.81 3.06
C PHE A 64 3.01 11.37 2.79
N VAL A 65 2.58 11.52 1.54
CA VAL A 65 1.28 11.04 1.06
C VAL A 65 1.46 10.29 -0.26
N LEU A 66 0.69 9.22 -0.47
CA LEU A 66 0.68 8.48 -1.74
C LEU A 66 -0.36 9.09 -2.69
N VAL A 67 0.10 9.63 -3.81
CA VAL A 67 -0.78 10.11 -4.89
C VAL A 67 -0.83 9.09 -6.03
N PRO A 68 -1.93 9.03 -6.80
CA PRO A 68 -1.98 8.23 -8.02
C PRO A 68 -0.83 8.56 -8.97
N LYS A 69 -0.34 7.54 -9.68
CA LYS A 69 0.74 7.71 -10.67
C LYS A 69 0.31 8.59 -11.84
N GLU A 70 -0.92 8.40 -12.31
CA GLU A 70 -1.54 9.26 -13.32
C GLU A 70 -2.44 10.29 -12.63
N PRO A 71 -2.37 11.58 -13.00
CA PRO A 71 -3.16 12.62 -12.36
C PRO A 71 -4.65 12.42 -12.65
N THR A 72 -5.50 12.70 -11.66
CA THR A 72 -6.95 12.70 -11.89
C THR A 72 -7.38 13.91 -12.71
N GLU A 73 -8.55 13.84 -13.31
CA GLU A 73 -9.10 14.95 -14.10
C GLU A 73 -9.26 16.23 -13.25
N GLU A 74 -9.67 16.09 -11.98
CA GLU A 74 -9.76 17.22 -11.04
C GLU A 74 -8.39 17.85 -10.75
N MET A 75 -7.34 17.04 -10.61
CA MET A 75 -5.96 17.54 -10.45
C MET A 75 -5.52 18.34 -11.68
N LEU A 76 -5.86 17.86 -12.89
CA LEU A 76 -5.55 18.55 -14.14
C LEU A 76 -6.33 19.87 -14.28
N ILE A 77 -7.63 19.88 -13.93
CA ILE A 77 -8.48 21.08 -13.97
C ILE A 77 -7.92 22.16 -13.04
N LYS A 78 -7.59 21.81 -11.79
CA LYS A 78 -7.01 22.77 -10.84
C LYS A 78 -5.62 23.24 -11.27
N GLY A 79 -4.79 22.34 -11.81
CA GLY A 79 -3.50 22.69 -12.42
C GLY A 79 -3.63 23.71 -13.55
N ASN A 80 -4.56 23.48 -14.49
CA ASN A 80 -4.78 24.37 -15.64
C ASN A 80 -5.30 25.75 -15.25
N ARG A 81 -6.01 25.88 -14.12
CA ARG A 81 -6.46 27.17 -13.58
C ARG A 81 -5.30 28.11 -13.21
N LEU A 82 -4.12 27.58 -12.89
CA LEU A 82 -2.91 28.36 -12.66
C LEU A 82 -2.31 28.93 -13.96
N ALA A 83 -2.54 28.29 -15.10
CA ALA A 83 -1.95 28.68 -16.39
C ALA A 83 -2.72 29.81 -17.11
N LEU A 84 -3.96 30.13 -16.68
CA LEU A 84 -4.88 31.01 -17.42
C LEU A 84 -5.14 32.40 -16.77
N ALA A 85 -4.40 32.80 -15.73
CA ALA A 85 -4.70 34.06 -15.02
C ALA A 85 -3.88 35.26 -15.54
N ASP A 86 -4.43 35.97 -16.53
CA ASP A 86 -4.01 37.29 -17.04
C ASP A 86 -4.13 38.44 -16.00
N LYS A 87 -4.47 38.16 -14.72
CA LYS A 87 -4.57 39.20 -13.67
C LYS A 87 -4.16 38.68 -12.31
N GLY A 88 -2.85 38.72 -12.05
CA GLY A 88 -2.27 38.55 -10.71
C GLY A 88 -2.21 37.10 -10.25
N TYR A 89 -1.00 36.54 -10.19
CA TYR A 89 -0.72 35.22 -9.64
C TYR A 89 -1.30 35.09 -8.22
N ARG A 90 -2.43 34.42 -8.06
CA ARG A 90 -2.70 33.66 -6.84
C ARG A 90 -2.14 32.27 -7.08
N TYR A 91 -0.97 32.01 -6.51
CA TYR A 91 -0.43 30.67 -6.39
C TYR A 91 -1.38 29.83 -5.54
N ASP A 92 -2.42 29.29 -6.15
CA ASP A 92 -3.33 28.35 -5.48
C ASP A 92 -2.79 26.92 -5.61
N ALA A 93 -1.49 26.76 -5.36
CA ALA A 93 -0.86 25.45 -5.21
C ALA A 93 -1.51 24.67 -4.06
N THR A 94 -2.09 25.39 -3.09
CA THR A 94 -2.88 24.84 -1.98
C THR A 94 -4.08 24.06 -2.49
N SER A 95 -4.87 24.56 -3.45
CA SER A 95 -6.04 23.82 -3.93
C SER A 95 -5.69 22.57 -4.73
N ILE A 96 -4.55 22.55 -5.42
CA ILE A 96 -4.01 21.33 -6.05
C ILE A 96 -3.62 20.31 -4.98
N TRP A 97 -2.94 20.77 -3.92
CA TRP A 97 -2.55 19.93 -2.80
C TRP A 97 -3.76 19.33 -2.07
N GLU A 98 -4.81 20.10 -1.84
CA GLU A 98 -6.07 19.61 -1.27
C GLU A 98 -6.66 18.48 -2.13
N THR A 99 -6.69 18.64 -3.45
CA THR A 99 -7.22 17.59 -4.35
C THR A 99 -6.31 16.36 -4.41
N MET A 100 -4.98 16.53 -4.28
CA MET A 100 -4.07 15.40 -4.09
C MET A 100 -4.40 14.63 -2.80
N LEU A 101 -4.65 15.33 -1.69
CA LEU A 101 -5.05 14.72 -0.42
C LEU A 101 -6.41 14.01 -0.49
N GLU A 102 -7.37 14.56 -1.25
CA GLU A 102 -8.66 13.92 -1.49
C GLU A 102 -8.52 12.65 -2.32
N ALA A 103 -7.68 12.67 -3.37
CA ALA A 103 -7.39 11.50 -4.18
C ALA A 103 -6.72 10.36 -3.36
N VAL A 104 -5.90 10.71 -2.36
CA VAL A 104 -5.33 9.74 -1.41
C VAL A 104 -6.42 9.03 -0.60
N ARG A 105 -7.50 9.75 -0.24
CA ARG A 105 -8.61 9.21 0.56
C ARG A 105 -9.55 8.34 -0.27
N GLY A 106 -9.81 8.71 -1.52
CA GLY A 106 -10.71 7.98 -2.43
C GLY A 106 -10.12 6.68 -3.01
N GLY A 107 -8.80 6.51 -3.04
CA GLY A 107 -8.15 5.28 -3.52
C GLY A 107 -8.18 4.08 -2.56
N ASN A 108 -8.98 4.16 -1.49
CA ASN A 108 -9.14 3.12 -0.46
C ASN A 108 -10.53 2.43 -0.48
N GLU A 109 -11.39 2.74 -1.46
CA GLU A 109 -12.63 2.00 -1.77
C GLU A 109 -12.41 1.03 -2.95
#